data_AF-A0A6A0H7T8-F1
#
_entry.id   AF-A0A6A0H7T8-F1
#
_cell.length_a   1.000
_cell.length_b   1.000
_cell.length_c   1.000
_cell.angle_alpha   90.00
_cell.angle_beta   90.00
_cell.angle_gamma   90.00
#
_symmetry.space_group_name_H-M   'P 1'
#
loop_
_entity.id
_entity.type
_entity.pdbx_description
1 polymer ?
#
loop_
_entity_poly.entity_id
_entity_poly.type
_entity_poly.pdbx_seq_one_letter_code
_entity_poly.pdbx_strand_id
1 'polypeptide(L)'
;MRGMISSKSNTGQALAMQDVNAGTKVDDKHHYSSKSYSSKLIFNLHDLWTSEQLCDVELKAGSYSVKAHRCVLAAASSYFQAMFTSDLMEQKQQVVALPTLKPHILAALLTFIYTGNVEVTAETVQDLLVAADMLQMPDVVVTSSNFLLKQLTPANAIGCYRFAEGHHLDALAQSVWQFLEQNFPEVAQEEEFLDLPIELLLRLLLVLAETVSQCSSDAVDAIKASVPLQ
;
A
#
# COMPACT_ATOMS: atom_id res chain seq x y z
N MET A 1 -16.04 -36.56 73.38
CA MET A 1 -14.74 -36.86 74.05
C MET A 1 -14.12 -35.55 74.53
N ARG A 2 -13.18 -35.64 75.51
CA ARG A 2 -12.28 -34.57 76.03
C ARG A 2 -11.95 -33.50 74.98
N GLY A 3 -12.05 -32.19 75.25
CA GLY A 3 -11.26 -31.41 76.23
C GLY A 3 -10.16 -30.63 75.47
N MET A 4 -9.57 -29.52 75.92
CA MET A 4 -9.69 -28.72 77.15
C MET A 4 -8.88 -27.40 76.96
N ILE A 5 -9.26 -26.31 77.65
CA ILE A 5 -8.37 -25.25 78.22
C ILE A 5 -7.44 -24.49 77.22
N SER A 6 -7.71 -23.23 76.83
CA SER A 6 -7.61 -21.96 77.60
C SER A 6 -6.20 -21.57 78.12
N SER A 7 -5.59 -20.52 77.54
CA SER A 7 -4.68 -19.63 78.27
C SER A 7 -5.14 -18.18 78.13
N LYS A 8 -5.55 -17.57 79.25
CA LYS A 8 -5.77 -16.13 79.37
C LYS A 8 -4.46 -15.47 79.80
N SER A 9 -4.14 -14.30 79.25
CA SER A 9 -3.40 -13.27 79.97
C SER A 9 -4.05 -11.91 79.66
N ASN A 10 -4.39 -11.20 80.73
CA ASN A 10 -4.99 -9.88 80.73
C ASN A 10 -3.93 -8.86 81.22
N THR A 11 -4.28 -7.57 81.20
CA THR A 11 -3.63 -6.40 81.84
C THR A 11 -2.49 -5.72 81.07
N GLY A 12 -2.52 -4.38 81.04
CA GLY A 12 -1.42 -3.55 80.52
C GLY A 12 -1.88 -2.23 79.90
N GLN A 13 -1.91 -1.17 80.71
CA GLN A 13 -2.38 0.20 80.45
C GLN A 13 -1.85 0.93 79.19
N ALA A 14 -2.68 1.91 78.79
CA ALA A 14 -2.52 2.96 77.76
C ALA A 14 -1.16 3.67 77.61
N LEU A 15 -0.95 4.30 76.44
CA LEU A 15 -0.63 5.75 76.34
C LEU A 15 -0.63 6.29 74.88
N ALA A 16 -0.78 7.62 74.80
CA ALA A 16 -0.36 8.55 73.73
C ALA A 16 -1.16 8.74 72.42
N MET A 17 -1.16 10.02 72.05
CA MET A 17 -1.50 10.64 70.77
C MET A 17 -0.24 11.43 70.32
N GLN A 18 -0.05 11.87 69.07
CA GLN A 18 -1.00 11.95 67.96
C GLN A 18 -0.75 10.84 66.90
N ASP A 19 -0.20 10.99 65.70
CA ASP A 19 0.28 12.14 64.90
C ASP A 19 -0.47 12.23 63.56
N VAL A 20 -0.49 13.43 62.99
CA VAL A 20 -1.12 13.74 61.70
C VAL A 20 -0.18 13.47 60.52
N ASN A 21 -0.76 13.45 59.31
CA ASN A 21 -0.09 13.41 58.00
C ASN A 21 0.32 11.98 57.55
N ALA A 22 0.19 11.56 56.29
CA ALA A 22 -0.17 12.30 55.09
C ALA A 22 -1.22 11.58 54.24
N GLY A 23 -2.04 12.36 53.54
CA GLY A 23 -2.96 11.83 52.52
C GLY A 23 -2.21 11.37 51.29
N THR A 24 -1.86 10.09 51.21
CA THR A 24 -1.50 9.44 49.94
C THR A 24 -2.74 9.37 49.05
N LYS A 25 -2.87 10.35 48.14
CA LYS A 25 -3.71 10.20 46.95
C LYS A 25 -3.10 9.09 46.10
N VAL A 26 -3.61 7.86 46.26
CA VAL A 26 -3.32 6.76 45.35
C VAL A 26 -4.05 7.07 44.04
N ASP A 27 -3.30 7.52 43.04
CA ASP A 27 -3.81 7.72 41.67
C ASP A 27 -3.84 6.36 40.96
N ASP A 28 -4.77 5.49 41.39
CA ASP A 28 -4.93 4.09 40.96
C ASP A 28 -5.48 4.00 39.52
N LYS A 29 -4.67 4.47 38.56
CA LYS A 29 -4.97 4.43 37.13
C LYS A 29 -4.56 3.10 36.52
N HIS A 30 -5.50 2.18 36.40
CA HIS A 30 -5.31 0.97 35.61
C HIS A 30 -5.46 1.26 34.11
N HIS A 31 -4.37 1.15 33.35
CA HIS A 31 -4.37 1.31 31.89
C HIS A 31 -4.38 -0.05 31.19
N TYR A 32 -5.42 -0.31 30.39
CA TYR A 32 -5.58 -1.52 29.60
C TYR A 32 -5.39 -1.23 28.10
N SER A 33 -4.65 -2.10 27.40
CA SER A 33 -4.50 -2.04 25.93
C SER A 33 -4.58 -3.44 25.33
N SER A 34 -5.48 -3.63 24.37
CA SER A 34 -5.68 -4.90 23.68
C SER A 34 -4.93 -4.92 22.35
N LYS A 35 -3.89 -5.75 22.27
CA LYS A 35 -3.11 -6.00 21.04
C LYS A 35 -3.95 -6.52 19.85
N SER A 36 -5.15 -7.05 20.13
CA SER A 36 -6.05 -7.63 19.12
C SER A 36 -7.20 -6.70 18.69
N TYR A 37 -7.31 -5.51 19.28
CA TYR A 37 -8.48 -4.64 19.07
C TYR A 37 -8.62 -4.21 17.61
N SER A 38 -7.55 -3.69 17.00
CA SER A 38 -7.58 -3.19 15.62
C SER A 38 -7.94 -4.29 14.62
N SER A 39 -7.35 -5.49 14.73
CA SER A 39 -7.66 -6.62 13.86
C SER A 39 -9.12 -7.08 14.00
N LYS A 40 -9.65 -7.12 15.22
CA LYS A 40 -11.08 -7.42 15.48
C LYS A 40 -12.01 -6.33 14.94
N LEU A 41 -11.61 -5.06 15.04
CA LEU A 41 -12.38 -3.94 14.50
C LEU A 41 -12.47 -4.02 12.97
N ILE A 42 -11.35 -4.26 12.28
CA ILE A 42 -11.32 -4.44 10.82
C ILE A 42 -12.16 -5.65 10.40
N PHE A 43 -12.03 -6.79 11.09
CA PHE A 43 -12.88 -7.96 10.86
C PHE A 43 -14.38 -7.64 10.99
N ASN A 44 -14.79 -6.96 12.07
CA ASN A 44 -16.18 -6.56 12.26
C ASN A 44 -16.67 -5.55 11.19
N LEU A 45 -15.80 -4.66 10.70
CA LEU A 45 -16.12 -3.72 9.61
C LEU A 45 -16.31 -4.46 8.27
N HIS A 46 -15.55 -5.53 8.03
CA HIS A 46 -15.72 -6.42 6.89
C HIS A 46 -17.05 -7.21 6.98
N ASP A 47 -17.41 -7.71 8.15
CA ASP A 47 -18.71 -8.38 8.38
C ASP A 47 -19.89 -7.42 8.14
N LEU A 48 -19.78 -6.16 8.59
CA LEU A 48 -20.79 -5.13 8.30
C LEU A 48 -20.89 -4.83 6.81
N TRP A 49 -19.76 -4.72 6.11
CA TRP A 49 -19.70 -4.45 4.67
C TRP A 49 -20.30 -5.59 3.83
N THR A 50 -19.91 -6.83 4.09
CA THR A 50 -20.46 -8.02 3.41
C THR A 50 -21.94 -8.25 3.71
N SER A 51 -22.44 -7.76 4.86
CA SER A 51 -23.85 -7.75 5.23
C SER A 51 -24.63 -6.51 4.72
N GLU A 52 -23.97 -5.60 3.99
CA GLU A 52 -24.48 -4.28 3.57
C GLU A 52 -25.08 -3.41 4.72
N GLN A 53 -24.69 -3.67 5.96
CA GLN A 53 -25.16 -2.91 7.11
C GLN A 53 -24.41 -1.58 7.21
N LEU A 54 -25.11 -0.51 7.61
CA LEU A 54 -24.55 0.83 7.85
C LEU A 54 -23.80 1.49 6.66
N CYS A 55 -23.88 0.91 5.46
CA CYS A 55 -23.28 1.48 4.27
C CYS A 55 -24.04 2.74 3.81
N ASP A 56 -23.30 3.82 3.55
CA ASP A 56 -23.78 5.19 3.32
C ASP A 56 -23.28 5.79 1.98
N VAL A 57 -22.66 4.95 1.14
CA VAL A 57 -22.28 5.24 -0.24
C VAL A 57 -22.29 3.97 -1.09
N GLU A 58 -22.56 4.13 -2.39
CA GLU A 58 -22.43 3.09 -3.41
C GLU A 58 -21.33 3.50 -4.40
N LEU A 59 -20.33 2.65 -4.60
CA LEU A 59 -19.28 2.86 -5.61
C LEU A 59 -19.65 2.11 -6.89
N LYS A 60 -19.48 2.75 -8.05
CA LYS A 60 -19.84 2.17 -9.35
C LYS A 60 -18.69 2.20 -10.36
N ALA A 61 -18.27 1.02 -10.83
CA ALA A 61 -17.28 0.82 -11.88
C ALA A 61 -17.93 0.10 -13.06
N GLY A 62 -18.27 0.83 -14.12
CA GLY A 62 -18.98 0.28 -15.29
C GLY A 62 -20.35 -0.34 -14.92
N SER A 63 -20.47 -1.65 -15.11
CA SER A 63 -21.65 -2.45 -14.74
C SER A 63 -21.65 -2.96 -13.30
N TYR A 64 -20.54 -2.85 -12.58
CA TYR A 64 -20.41 -3.28 -11.19
C TYR A 64 -20.72 -2.11 -10.24
N SER A 65 -21.52 -2.41 -9.22
CA SER A 65 -21.94 -1.48 -8.18
C SER A 65 -21.84 -2.18 -6.83
N VAL A 66 -21.36 -1.49 -5.81
CA VAL A 66 -21.09 -2.06 -4.49
C VAL A 66 -21.26 -1.01 -3.40
N LYS A 67 -22.01 -1.35 -2.35
CA LYS A 67 -22.17 -0.48 -1.18
C LYS A 67 -20.91 -0.52 -0.31
N ALA A 68 -20.62 0.60 0.34
CA ALA A 68 -19.47 0.75 1.22
C ALA A 68 -19.75 1.80 2.31
N HIS A 69 -18.79 1.95 3.22
CA HIS A 69 -18.83 2.92 4.31
C HIS A 69 -17.87 4.08 4.01
N ARG A 70 -18.37 5.31 3.89
CA ARG A 70 -17.56 6.53 3.66
C ARG A 70 -16.43 6.69 4.65
N CYS A 71 -16.70 6.42 5.92
CA CYS A 71 -15.70 6.55 6.99
C CYS A 71 -14.53 5.56 6.85
N VAL A 72 -14.79 4.33 6.38
CA VAL A 72 -13.74 3.33 6.15
C VAL A 72 -12.95 3.65 4.88
N LEU A 73 -13.65 4.01 3.79
CA LEU A 73 -13.01 4.49 2.55
C LEU A 73 -12.10 5.69 2.81
N ALA A 74 -12.59 6.71 3.53
CA ALA A 74 -11.83 7.91 3.88
C ALA A 74 -10.68 7.65 4.87
N ALA A 75 -10.76 6.62 5.71
CA ALA A 75 -9.66 6.23 6.59
C ALA A 75 -8.54 5.49 5.85
N ALA A 76 -8.85 4.80 4.74
CA ALA A 76 -7.91 4.00 3.96
C ALA A 76 -7.36 4.71 2.70
N SER A 77 -7.96 5.82 2.28
CA SER A 77 -7.63 6.54 1.05
C SER A 77 -7.85 8.04 1.21
N SER A 78 -6.80 8.83 0.96
CA SER A 78 -6.90 10.30 1.00
C SER A 78 -7.75 10.87 -0.15
N TYR A 79 -7.89 10.15 -1.26
CA TYR A 79 -8.83 10.48 -2.34
C TYR A 79 -10.27 10.46 -1.83
N PHE A 80 -10.70 9.36 -1.20
CA PHE A 80 -12.04 9.28 -0.61
C PHE A 80 -12.19 10.21 0.59
N GLN A 81 -11.13 10.46 1.36
CA GLN A 81 -11.15 11.45 2.42
C GLN A 81 -11.48 12.84 1.88
N ALA A 82 -10.74 13.33 0.89
CA ALA A 82 -10.99 14.62 0.25
C ALA A 82 -12.40 14.70 -0.35
N MET A 83 -12.83 13.64 -1.08
CA MET A 83 -14.16 13.57 -1.66
C MET A 83 -15.28 13.70 -0.61
N PHE A 84 -15.19 12.97 0.51
CA PHE A 84 -16.26 12.92 1.53
C PHE A 84 -16.16 13.99 2.62
N THR A 85 -15.06 14.75 2.69
CA THR A 85 -14.89 15.85 3.68
C THR A 85 -14.89 17.25 3.07
N SER A 86 -14.83 17.36 1.74
CA SER A 86 -15.00 18.66 1.05
C SER A 86 -16.45 19.16 1.08
N ASP A 87 -16.64 20.47 0.95
CA ASP A 87 -17.97 21.12 0.83
C ASP A 87 -18.60 20.98 -0.58
N LEU A 88 -18.07 20.08 -1.42
CA LEU A 88 -18.48 19.91 -2.82
C LEU A 88 -19.75 19.04 -2.95
N MET A 89 -20.33 18.99 -4.16
CA MET A 89 -21.60 18.27 -4.39
C MET A 89 -21.45 16.75 -4.22
N GLU A 90 -20.26 16.23 -4.52
CA GLU A 90 -19.80 14.85 -4.35
C GLU A 90 -19.97 14.36 -2.90
N GLN A 91 -19.80 15.23 -1.91
CA GLN A 91 -20.06 14.92 -0.50
C GLN A 91 -21.48 14.39 -0.28
N LYS A 92 -22.46 14.92 -1.02
CA LYS A 92 -23.89 14.62 -0.88
C LYS A 92 -24.38 13.52 -1.84
N GLN A 93 -23.54 13.08 -2.78
CA GLN A 93 -23.90 12.03 -3.73
C GLN A 93 -23.90 10.66 -3.04
N GLN A 94 -25.03 9.97 -3.02
CA GLN A 94 -25.11 8.59 -2.51
C GLN A 94 -24.40 7.57 -3.41
N VAL A 95 -24.17 7.89 -4.69
CA VAL A 95 -23.49 7.04 -5.67
C VAL A 95 -22.26 7.77 -6.21
N VAL A 96 -21.08 7.15 -6.12
CA VAL A 96 -19.81 7.64 -6.67
C VAL A 96 -19.44 6.80 -7.88
N ALA A 97 -19.35 7.44 -9.05
CA ALA A 97 -18.94 6.77 -10.28
C ALA A 97 -17.41 6.84 -10.45
N LEU A 98 -16.79 5.67 -10.69
CA LEU A 98 -15.37 5.49 -10.96
C LEU A 98 -15.21 4.87 -12.36
N PRO A 99 -15.53 5.62 -13.44
CA PRO A 99 -15.63 5.07 -14.80
C PRO A 99 -14.29 4.63 -15.40
N THR A 100 -13.17 5.08 -14.84
CA THR A 100 -11.81 4.67 -15.20
C THR A 100 -11.43 3.29 -14.66
N LEU A 101 -12.17 2.75 -13.67
CA LEU A 101 -11.83 1.48 -13.03
C LEU A 101 -12.54 0.30 -13.68
N LYS A 102 -11.79 -0.80 -13.85
CA LYS A 102 -12.36 -2.12 -14.19
C LYS A 102 -13.06 -2.71 -12.95
N PRO A 103 -14.22 -3.38 -13.11
CA PRO A 103 -14.98 -3.99 -12.01
C PRO A 103 -14.16 -4.80 -10.99
N HIS A 104 -13.30 -5.70 -11.47
CA HIS A 104 -12.52 -6.59 -10.61
C HIS A 104 -11.41 -5.85 -9.85
N ILE A 105 -10.90 -4.75 -10.38
CA ILE A 105 -9.90 -3.90 -9.72
C ILE A 105 -10.53 -3.11 -8.58
N LEU A 106 -11.74 -2.55 -8.77
CA LEU A 106 -12.48 -1.92 -7.68
C LEU A 106 -12.79 -2.95 -6.57
N ALA A 107 -13.18 -4.17 -6.92
CA ALA A 107 -13.42 -5.25 -5.94
C ALA A 107 -12.15 -5.65 -5.18
N ALA A 108 -11.00 -5.74 -5.84
CA ALA A 108 -9.70 -6.03 -5.21
C ALA A 108 -9.27 -4.91 -4.24
N LEU A 109 -9.41 -3.64 -4.64
CA LEU A 109 -9.07 -2.49 -3.78
C LEU A 109 -10.03 -2.35 -2.59
N LEU A 110 -11.32 -2.66 -2.75
CA LEU A 110 -12.24 -2.74 -1.61
C LEU A 110 -11.91 -3.89 -0.67
N THR A 111 -11.52 -5.05 -1.20
CA THR A 111 -11.03 -6.17 -0.37
C THR A 111 -9.80 -5.76 0.44
N PHE A 112 -8.88 -4.98 -0.15
CA PHE A 112 -7.76 -4.40 0.59
C PHE A 112 -8.22 -3.44 1.69
N ILE A 113 -9.12 -2.50 1.39
CA ILE A 113 -9.64 -1.53 2.37
C ILE A 113 -10.29 -2.23 3.57
N TYR A 114 -11.03 -3.33 3.36
CA TYR A 114 -11.74 -4.04 4.43
C TYR A 114 -10.96 -5.18 5.08
N THR A 115 -9.82 -5.63 4.53
CA THR A 115 -9.08 -6.79 5.08
C THR A 115 -7.57 -6.59 5.25
N GLY A 116 -6.99 -5.57 4.62
CA GLY A 116 -5.54 -5.36 4.49
C GLY A 116 -4.86 -6.26 3.45
N ASN A 117 -5.60 -7.10 2.73
CA ASN A 117 -5.04 -8.05 1.76
C ASN A 117 -5.41 -7.66 0.33
N VAL A 118 -4.44 -7.77 -0.59
CA VAL A 118 -4.65 -7.63 -2.03
C VAL A 118 -3.91 -8.74 -2.77
N GLU A 119 -4.57 -9.33 -3.77
CA GLU A 119 -3.94 -10.29 -4.67
C GLU A 119 -3.42 -9.53 -5.90
N VAL A 120 -2.13 -9.72 -6.20
CA VAL A 120 -1.45 -9.08 -7.34
C VAL A 120 -1.00 -10.18 -8.30
N THR A 121 -1.48 -10.13 -9.54
CA THR A 121 -1.12 -11.10 -10.60
C THR A 121 -0.56 -10.37 -11.80
N ALA A 122 0.12 -11.08 -12.70
CA ALA A 122 0.66 -10.49 -13.94
C ALA A 122 -0.44 -9.86 -14.82
N GLU A 123 -1.68 -10.38 -14.75
CA GLU A 123 -2.83 -9.87 -15.49
C GLU A 123 -3.44 -8.60 -14.87
N THR A 124 -3.36 -8.44 -13.54
CA THR A 124 -4.03 -7.34 -12.83
C THR A 124 -3.10 -6.22 -12.39
N VAL A 125 -1.79 -6.48 -12.28
CA VAL A 125 -0.83 -5.57 -11.62
C VAL A 125 -0.79 -4.16 -12.22
N GLN A 126 -0.88 -4.02 -13.56
CA GLN A 126 -0.85 -2.72 -14.21
C GLN A 126 -2.10 -1.89 -13.89
N ASP A 127 -3.30 -2.48 -14.07
CA ASP A 127 -4.56 -1.80 -13.74
C ASP A 127 -4.66 -1.49 -12.24
N LEU A 128 -4.22 -2.42 -11.39
CA LEU A 128 -4.24 -2.28 -9.94
C LEU A 128 -3.33 -1.15 -9.47
N LEU A 129 -2.14 -1.02 -10.07
CA LEU A 129 -1.17 0.03 -9.78
C LEU A 129 -1.71 1.42 -10.16
N VAL A 130 -2.26 1.57 -11.38
CA VAL A 130 -2.88 2.83 -11.84
C VAL A 130 -4.10 3.20 -10.97
N ALA A 131 -4.93 2.22 -10.63
CA ALA A 131 -6.10 2.43 -9.78
C ALA A 131 -5.73 2.79 -8.33
N ALA A 132 -4.69 2.15 -7.78
CA ALA A 132 -4.18 2.44 -6.44
C ALA A 132 -3.54 3.82 -6.35
N ASP A 133 -2.83 4.27 -7.39
CA ASP A 133 -2.28 5.62 -7.45
C ASP A 133 -3.41 6.67 -7.51
N MET A 134 -4.37 6.48 -8.42
CA MET A 134 -5.55 7.35 -8.56
C MET A 134 -6.36 7.46 -7.25
N LEU A 135 -6.53 6.35 -6.52
CA LEU A 135 -7.22 6.31 -5.22
C LEU A 135 -6.29 6.62 -4.04
N GLN A 136 -5.03 6.98 -4.28
CA GLN A 136 -4.03 7.34 -3.26
C GLN A 136 -3.86 6.27 -2.17
N MET A 137 -3.58 5.04 -2.59
CA MET A 137 -3.40 3.85 -1.76
C MET A 137 -1.93 3.35 -1.83
N PRO A 138 -1.00 4.02 -1.13
CA PRO A 138 0.44 3.85 -1.35
C PRO A 138 0.95 2.43 -1.09
N ASP A 139 0.39 1.70 -0.13
CA ASP A 139 0.78 0.31 0.16
C ASP A 139 0.52 -0.63 -1.03
N VAL A 140 -0.57 -0.41 -1.76
CA VAL A 140 -0.92 -1.18 -2.96
C VAL A 140 -0.06 -0.74 -4.15
N VAL A 141 0.24 0.56 -4.28
CA VAL A 141 1.19 1.10 -5.28
C VAL A 141 2.57 0.45 -5.09
N VAL A 142 3.11 0.47 -3.87
CA VAL A 142 4.42 -0.11 -3.53
C VAL A 142 4.43 -1.61 -3.74
N THR A 143 3.36 -2.32 -3.33
CA THR A 143 3.25 -3.78 -3.52
C THR A 143 3.22 -4.15 -5.00
N SER A 144 2.45 -3.41 -5.81
CA SER A 144 2.31 -3.66 -7.25
C SER A 144 3.58 -3.29 -8.04
N SER A 145 4.21 -2.17 -7.70
CA SER A 145 5.53 -1.80 -8.24
C SER A 145 6.59 -2.85 -7.93
N ASN A 146 6.64 -3.33 -6.69
CA ASN A 146 7.55 -4.40 -6.28
C ASN A 146 7.25 -5.75 -6.97
N PHE A 147 6.00 -6.01 -7.36
CA PHE A 147 5.66 -7.18 -8.17
C PHE A 147 6.22 -7.04 -9.59
N LEU A 148 6.00 -5.89 -10.25
CA LEU A 148 6.57 -5.61 -11.58
C LEU A 148 8.10 -5.73 -11.58
N LEU A 149 8.79 -5.10 -10.62
CA LEU A 149 10.25 -5.16 -10.53
C LEU A 149 10.80 -6.58 -10.34
N LYS A 150 10.05 -7.48 -9.69
CA LYS A 150 10.43 -8.90 -9.54
C LYS A 150 10.17 -9.74 -10.79
N GLN A 151 9.37 -9.24 -11.72
CA GLN A 151 9.04 -9.90 -12.99
C GLN A 151 9.75 -9.24 -14.19
N LEU A 152 10.67 -8.30 -13.95
CA LEU A 152 11.47 -7.67 -15.00
C LEU A 152 12.36 -8.69 -15.70
N THR A 153 12.32 -8.65 -17.02
CA THR A 153 13.21 -9.36 -17.94
C THR A 153 13.65 -8.38 -19.03
N PRO A 154 14.75 -8.64 -19.77
CA PRO A 154 15.14 -7.82 -20.91
C PRO A 154 13.98 -7.62 -21.90
N ALA A 155 13.26 -8.70 -22.21
CA ALA A 155 12.09 -8.74 -23.10
C ALA A 155 10.85 -7.92 -22.67
N ASN A 156 10.76 -7.47 -21.41
CA ASN A 156 9.61 -6.68 -20.93
C ASN A 156 9.97 -5.34 -20.29
N ALA A 157 11.27 -5.07 -20.08
CA ALA A 157 11.72 -3.89 -19.36
C ALA A 157 11.38 -2.58 -20.11
N ILE A 158 11.39 -2.58 -21.45
CA ILE A 158 11.00 -1.42 -22.25
C ILE A 158 9.51 -1.10 -22.05
N GLY A 159 8.64 -2.08 -22.23
CA GLY A 159 7.19 -1.94 -21.98
C GLY A 159 6.89 -1.51 -20.55
N CYS A 160 7.57 -2.09 -19.56
CA CYS A 160 7.45 -1.68 -18.15
C CYS A 160 7.92 -0.23 -17.90
N TYR A 161 8.99 0.21 -18.54
CA TYR A 161 9.47 1.60 -18.43
C TYR A 161 8.45 2.58 -19.03
N ARG A 162 7.99 2.31 -20.27
CA ARG A 162 7.02 3.14 -20.98
C ARG A 162 5.67 3.21 -20.25
N PHE A 163 5.24 2.10 -19.64
CA PHE A 163 4.08 2.07 -18.75
C PHE A 163 4.29 2.98 -17.54
N ALA A 164 5.43 2.88 -16.86
CA ALA A 164 5.71 3.69 -15.68
C ALA A 164 5.81 5.19 -16.02
N GLU A 165 6.49 5.56 -17.10
CA GLU A 165 6.60 6.95 -17.57
C GLU A 165 5.23 7.52 -18.00
N GLY A 166 4.45 6.75 -18.78
CA GLY A 166 3.12 7.13 -19.26
C GLY A 166 2.06 7.29 -18.17
N HIS A 167 2.28 6.70 -16.99
CA HIS A 167 1.46 6.86 -15.80
C HIS A 167 2.11 7.74 -14.71
N HIS A 168 3.23 8.40 -14.99
CA HIS A 168 3.96 9.27 -14.05
C HIS A 168 4.39 8.56 -12.74
N LEU A 169 4.66 7.26 -12.83
CA LEU A 169 5.13 6.42 -11.72
C LEU A 169 6.65 6.56 -11.57
N ASP A 170 7.14 7.77 -11.30
CA ASP A 170 8.55 8.17 -11.40
C ASP A 170 9.53 7.21 -10.71
N ALA A 171 9.21 6.76 -9.49
CA ALA A 171 10.05 5.83 -8.73
C ALA A 171 10.16 4.44 -9.37
N LEU A 172 9.07 3.96 -10.00
CA LEU A 172 9.08 2.72 -10.78
C LEU A 172 9.87 2.94 -12.08
N ALA A 173 9.61 4.04 -12.80
CA ALA A 173 10.30 4.37 -14.04
C ALA A 173 11.82 4.45 -13.82
N GLN A 174 12.29 5.10 -12.75
CA GLN A 174 13.70 5.15 -12.36
C GLN A 174 14.28 3.75 -12.07
N SER A 175 13.52 2.90 -11.37
CA SER A 175 13.96 1.55 -11.01
C SER A 175 14.05 0.63 -12.24
N VAL A 176 13.10 0.72 -13.16
CA VAL A 176 13.13 0.00 -14.44
C VAL A 176 14.25 0.55 -15.35
N TRP A 177 14.49 1.87 -15.33
CA TRP A 177 15.60 2.47 -16.07
C TRP A 177 16.96 1.92 -15.62
N GLN A 178 17.21 1.83 -14.32
CA GLN A 178 18.44 1.22 -13.79
C GLN A 178 18.61 -0.24 -14.24
N PHE A 179 17.51 -1.00 -14.36
CA PHE A 179 17.54 -2.36 -14.92
C PHE A 179 17.88 -2.35 -16.42
N LEU A 180 17.29 -1.44 -17.20
CA LEU A 180 17.59 -1.27 -18.64
C LEU A 180 19.07 -0.93 -18.87
N GLU A 181 19.65 -0.03 -18.07
CA GLU A 181 21.06 0.35 -18.15
C GLU A 181 21.99 -0.84 -17.86
N GLN A 182 21.68 -1.63 -16.81
CA GLN A 182 22.49 -2.77 -16.38
C GLN A 182 22.43 -3.97 -17.34
N ASN A 183 21.30 -4.15 -18.04
CA ASN A 183 21.05 -5.30 -18.91
C ASN A 183 20.96 -4.91 -20.40
N PHE A 184 21.45 -3.72 -20.78
CA PHE A 184 21.33 -3.19 -22.14
C PHE A 184 21.73 -4.18 -23.25
N PRO A 185 22.85 -4.94 -23.16
CA PRO A 185 23.26 -5.84 -24.23
C PRO A 185 22.24 -6.95 -24.54
N GLU A 186 21.44 -7.34 -23.55
CA GLU A 186 20.34 -8.31 -23.72
C GLU A 186 19.09 -7.59 -24.25
N VAL A 187 18.73 -6.45 -23.65
CA VAL A 187 17.58 -5.60 -24.08
C VAL A 187 17.69 -5.19 -25.56
N ALA A 188 18.89 -4.90 -26.05
CA ALA A 188 19.14 -4.49 -27.44
C ALA A 188 18.99 -5.62 -28.47
N GLN A 189 18.75 -6.86 -28.03
CA GLN A 189 18.45 -8.01 -28.90
C GLN A 189 16.94 -8.32 -28.97
N GLU A 190 16.13 -7.68 -28.12
CA GLU A 190 14.69 -7.92 -28.01
C GLU A 190 13.90 -7.12 -29.08
N GLU A 191 12.79 -7.68 -29.56
CA GLU A 191 11.99 -7.05 -30.63
C GLU A 191 11.44 -5.67 -30.22
N GLU A 192 11.07 -5.47 -28.95
CA GLU A 192 10.55 -4.19 -28.44
C GLU A 192 11.59 -3.05 -28.49
N PHE A 193 12.89 -3.36 -28.64
CA PHE A 193 13.94 -2.36 -28.85
C PHE A 193 13.85 -1.67 -30.21
N LEU A 194 13.36 -2.38 -31.24
CA LEU A 194 13.23 -1.84 -32.60
C LEU A 194 12.05 -0.85 -32.73
N ASP A 195 11.05 -0.99 -31.87
CA ASP A 195 9.85 -0.14 -31.81
C ASP A 195 10.00 1.08 -30.86
N LEU A 196 11.21 1.35 -30.36
CA LEU A 196 11.49 2.48 -29.48
C LEU A 196 11.29 3.83 -30.18
N PRO A 197 10.61 4.80 -29.52
CA PRO A 197 10.66 6.21 -29.93
C PRO A 197 12.10 6.71 -29.98
N ILE A 198 12.42 7.56 -30.96
CA ILE A 198 13.79 8.02 -31.21
C ILE A 198 14.39 8.75 -29.99
N GLU A 199 13.57 9.44 -29.21
CA GLU A 199 13.96 10.11 -27.97
C GLU A 199 14.46 9.11 -26.92
N LEU A 200 13.75 7.98 -26.78
CA LEU A 200 14.07 6.94 -25.80
C LEU A 200 15.27 6.10 -26.24
N LEU A 201 15.37 5.80 -27.54
CA LEU A 201 16.54 5.17 -28.15
C LEU A 201 17.80 6.03 -27.96
N LEU A 202 17.73 7.33 -28.27
CA LEU A 202 18.84 8.25 -28.05
C LEU A 202 19.27 8.31 -26.58
N ARG A 203 18.30 8.31 -25.64
CA ARG A 203 18.58 8.32 -24.20
C ARG A 203 19.34 7.06 -23.76
N LEU A 204 18.94 5.88 -24.23
CA LEU A 204 19.66 4.62 -23.95
C LEU A 204 21.06 4.61 -24.57
N LEU A 205 21.21 5.03 -25.82
CA LEU A 205 22.51 5.09 -26.51
C LEU A 205 23.48 6.11 -25.88
N LEU A 206 22.98 7.21 -25.31
CA LEU A 206 23.81 8.18 -24.60
C LEU A 206 24.39 7.60 -23.30
N VAL A 207 23.62 6.84 -22.52
CA VAL A 207 24.14 6.14 -21.32
C VAL A 207 25.23 5.14 -21.69
N LEU A 208 25.13 4.47 -22.84
CA LEU A 208 26.21 3.63 -23.35
C LEU A 208 27.44 4.45 -23.73
N ALA A 209 27.29 5.58 -24.41
CA ALA A 209 28.43 6.42 -24.76
C ALA A 209 29.20 6.90 -23.50
N GLU A 210 28.49 7.21 -22.41
CA GLU A 210 29.10 7.57 -21.12
C GLU A 210 29.80 6.38 -20.45
N THR A 211 29.16 5.21 -20.36
CA THR A 211 29.75 4.00 -19.75
C THR A 211 30.91 3.41 -20.56
N VAL A 212 30.88 3.53 -21.90
CA VAL A 212 31.94 3.09 -22.82
C VAL A 212 33.11 4.09 -22.85
N SER A 213 32.89 5.36 -22.51
CA SER A 213 34.00 6.28 -22.19
C SER A 213 34.81 5.80 -20.96
N GLN A 214 34.30 4.85 -20.19
CA GLN A 214 34.98 4.21 -19.05
C GLN A 214 35.35 2.73 -19.28
N CYS A 215 34.96 2.08 -20.39
CA CYS A 215 35.33 0.70 -20.71
C CYS A 215 35.56 0.47 -22.22
N SER A 216 36.69 -0.15 -22.57
CA SER A 216 37.23 -0.19 -23.94
C SER A 216 36.42 -1.03 -24.95
N SER A 217 36.51 -0.61 -26.22
CA SER A 217 36.19 -1.32 -27.49
C SER A 217 34.85 -2.04 -27.67
N ASP A 218 34.48 -2.93 -26.76
CA ASP A 218 33.66 -4.10 -27.09
C ASP A 218 32.18 -3.75 -27.33
N ALA A 219 31.70 -2.69 -26.67
CA ALA A 219 30.34 -2.17 -26.87
C ALA A 219 30.12 -1.50 -28.24
N VAL A 220 31.16 -0.92 -28.84
CA VAL A 220 31.07 -0.31 -30.17
C VAL A 220 30.86 -1.38 -31.24
N ASP A 221 31.40 -2.57 -31.03
CA ASP A 221 31.23 -3.70 -31.96
C ASP A 221 29.90 -4.43 -31.73
N ALA A 222 29.35 -4.44 -30.52
CA ALA A 222 27.96 -4.85 -30.27
C ALA A 222 26.95 -3.94 -31.01
N ILE A 223 27.13 -2.62 -30.98
CA ILE A 223 26.26 -1.67 -31.71
C ILE A 223 26.33 -1.89 -33.24
N LYS A 224 27.53 -2.20 -33.79
CA LYS A 224 27.68 -2.55 -35.21
C LYS A 224 27.06 -3.90 -35.58
N ALA A 225 26.94 -4.82 -34.63
CA ALA A 225 26.35 -6.15 -34.87
C ALA A 225 24.81 -6.12 -34.85
N SER A 226 24.21 -5.30 -33.98
CA SER A 226 22.76 -5.26 -33.79
C SER A 226 22.00 -4.30 -34.72
N VAL A 227 22.67 -3.38 -35.43
CA VAL A 227 22.03 -2.46 -36.38
C VAL A 227 22.30 -2.91 -37.83
N PRO A 228 21.38 -3.66 -38.48
CA PRO A 228 21.51 -3.97 -39.89
C PRO A 228 21.33 -2.69 -40.73
N LEU A 229 22.43 -2.23 -41.33
CA LEU A 229 22.41 -1.14 -42.32
C LEU A 229 21.61 -1.57 -43.56
N GLN A 230 20.48 -0.91 -43.81
CA GLN A 230 19.79 -0.84 -45.11
C GLN A 230 19.91 0.58 -45.67
#